data_AF-A0A8S3JQG6-F1
#
_entry.id   AF-A0A8S3JQG6-F1
#
_cell.length_a   1.000
_cell.length_b   1.000
_cell.length_c   1.000
_cell.angle_alpha   90.00
_cell.angle_beta   90.00
_cell.angle_gamma   90.00
#
_symmetry.space_group_name_H-M   'P 1'
#
loop_
_entity.id
_entity.type
_entity.pdbx_description
1 polymer ?
#
loop_
_entity_poly.entity_id
_entity_poly.type
_entity_poly.pdbx_seq_one_letter_code
_entity_poly.pdbx_strand_id
1 'polypeptide(L)'
;LLEENNAKKYYVWLRWGRVGYNGQNNLEHFGCDLDDAKRFFCQKFSDKTKNDFYYRHTFTKYPGKYDYVQLDYNPSASDKLDENNKKQLATVEQLKSLPLPECKLDKRIQNLIQLICNIRAMEEALLEMKFDARKNPL
;
A
#
# COMPACT_ATOMS: atom_id res chain seq x y z
N LEU A 1 7.94 3.88 -10.63
CA LEU A 1 7.89 4.88 -11.72
C LEU A 1 6.59 5.63 -11.56
N LEU A 2 6.64 6.96 -11.52
CA LEU A 2 5.49 7.83 -11.33
C LEU A 2 5.38 8.76 -12.54
N GLU A 3 4.16 9.04 -12.97
CA GLU A 3 3.84 10.04 -13.99
C GLU A 3 2.99 11.13 -13.31
N GLU A 4 3.27 12.39 -13.62
CA GLU A 4 2.48 13.52 -13.11
C GLU A 4 1.08 13.52 -13.75
N ASN A 5 0.03 13.77 -12.95
CA ASN A 5 -1.36 13.69 -13.43
C ASN A 5 -1.69 14.70 -14.54
N ASN A 6 -1.06 15.86 -14.51
CA ASN A 6 -1.41 17.00 -15.38
C ASN A 6 -0.42 17.19 -16.53
N ALA A 7 0.72 16.50 -16.52
CA ALA A 7 1.77 16.66 -17.51
C ALA A 7 2.54 15.36 -17.69
N LYS A 8 3.09 15.14 -18.89
CA LYS A 8 3.97 14.00 -19.17
C LYS A 8 5.34 14.22 -18.54
N LYS A 9 5.42 14.21 -17.22
CA LYS A 9 6.68 14.24 -16.46
C LYS A 9 6.83 12.96 -15.67
N TYR A 10 7.99 12.33 -15.81
CA TYR A 10 8.29 11.04 -15.23
C TYR A 10 9.29 11.16 -14.09
N TYR A 11 9.04 10.38 -13.05
CA TYR A 11 9.84 10.34 -11.84
C TYR A 11 10.10 8.91 -11.42
N VAL A 12 11.28 8.65 -10.87
CA VAL A 12 11.59 7.37 -10.21
C VAL A 12 11.79 7.62 -8.73
N TRP A 13 10.87 7.09 -7.92
CA TRP A 13 10.98 7.13 -6.47
C TRP A 13 11.66 5.87 -5.95
N LEU A 14 12.68 6.08 -5.12
CA LEU A 14 13.45 5.03 -4.45
C LEU A 14 13.39 5.27 -2.95
N ARG A 15 13.17 4.21 -2.17
CA ARG A 15 13.15 4.25 -0.70
C ARG A 15 13.83 3.02 -0.14
N TRP A 16 14.71 3.18 0.84
CA TRP A 16 15.45 2.08 1.43
C TRP A 16 15.81 2.35 2.90
N GLY A 17 16.07 1.29 3.65
CA GLY A 17 16.45 1.38 5.05
C GLY A 17 16.15 0.09 5.80
N ARG A 18 16.32 0.11 7.11
CA ARG A 18 15.94 -1.01 7.97
C ARG A 18 14.42 -1.18 7.97
N VAL A 19 13.95 -2.43 7.76
CA VAL A 19 12.52 -2.77 7.82
C VAL A 19 11.91 -2.30 9.15
N GLY A 20 10.73 -1.68 9.10
CA GLY A 20 10.06 -1.05 10.24
C GLY A 20 10.42 0.44 10.46
N TYR A 21 11.54 0.93 9.95
CA TYR A 21 11.97 2.32 10.13
C TYR A 21 11.71 3.18 8.89
N ASN A 22 11.89 4.51 9.05
CA ASN A 22 11.69 5.44 7.95
C ASN A 22 12.81 5.46 6.91
N GLY A 23 14.03 5.03 7.25
CA GLY A 23 15.11 4.93 6.27
C GLY A 23 15.42 6.23 5.51
N GLN A 24 15.94 6.09 4.29
CA GLN A 24 16.27 7.15 3.35
C GLN A 24 15.44 6.99 2.08
N ASN A 25 15.39 8.05 1.28
CA ASN A 25 14.66 8.08 0.03
C ASN A 25 15.33 9.00 -1.00
N ASN A 26 14.98 8.84 -2.26
CA ASN A 26 15.48 9.66 -3.36
C ASN A 26 14.48 9.69 -4.53
N LEU A 27 14.19 10.89 -5.03
CA LEU A 27 13.27 11.14 -6.14
C LEU A 27 14.04 11.69 -7.32
N GLU A 28 14.19 10.86 -8.34
CA GLU A 28 14.89 11.21 -9.57
C GLU A 28 13.89 11.72 -10.61
N HIS A 29 14.22 12.82 -11.28
CA HIS A 29 13.36 13.49 -12.26
C HIS A 29 13.88 13.26 -13.68
N PHE A 30 13.03 12.75 -14.57
CA PHE A 30 13.38 12.42 -15.97
C PHE A 30 12.69 13.30 -17.01
N GLY A 31 11.90 14.29 -16.57
CA GLY A 31 11.16 15.17 -17.48
C GLY A 31 10.21 14.37 -18.34
N CYS A 32 10.13 14.67 -19.64
CA CYS A 32 9.23 14.00 -20.57
C CYS A 32 9.77 12.68 -21.13
N ASP A 33 10.96 12.24 -20.73
CA ASP A 33 11.59 11.02 -21.22
C ASP A 33 11.17 9.79 -20.39
N LEU A 34 10.21 9.04 -20.90
CA LEU A 34 9.73 7.82 -20.29
C LEU A 34 10.77 6.68 -20.38
N ASP A 35 11.52 6.62 -21.47
CA ASP A 35 12.41 5.49 -21.73
C ASP A 35 13.67 5.58 -20.86
N ASP A 36 14.18 6.78 -20.61
CA ASP A 36 15.26 6.98 -19.65
C ASP A 36 14.82 6.63 -18.22
N ALA A 37 13.61 7.05 -17.82
CA ALA A 37 13.06 6.70 -16.51
C ALA A 37 12.88 5.18 -16.33
N LYS A 38 12.41 4.48 -17.37
CA LYS A 38 12.31 3.00 -17.38
C LYS A 38 13.68 2.35 -17.31
N ARG A 39 14.65 2.83 -18.10
CA ARG A 39 16.01 2.31 -18.11
C ARG A 39 16.67 2.45 -16.74
N PHE A 40 16.58 3.63 -16.13
CA PHE A 40 17.11 3.87 -14.80
C PHE A 40 16.46 2.94 -13.75
N PHE A 41 15.13 2.79 -13.80
CA PHE A 41 14.42 1.87 -12.90
C PHE A 41 14.87 0.41 -13.08
N CYS A 42 14.93 -0.07 -14.33
CA CYS A 42 15.36 -1.44 -14.63
C CYS A 42 16.81 -1.69 -14.21
N GLN A 43 17.69 -0.70 -14.43
CA GLN A 43 19.10 -0.76 -14.01
C GLN A 43 19.20 -0.87 -12.49
N LYS A 44 18.51 0.00 -11.73
CA LYS A 44 18.50 -0.10 -10.26
C LYS A 44 17.95 -1.42 -9.77
N PHE A 45 16.92 -1.96 -10.40
CA PHE A 45 16.38 -3.28 -10.05
C PHE A 45 17.44 -4.37 -10.25
N SER A 46 18.06 -4.43 -11.42
CA SER A 46 19.10 -5.41 -11.76
C SER A 46 20.35 -5.27 -10.88
N ASP A 47 20.81 -4.04 -10.58
CA ASP A 47 21.94 -3.81 -9.68
C ASP A 47 21.70 -4.42 -8.28
N LYS A 48 20.47 -4.36 -7.80
CA LYS A 48 20.08 -4.83 -6.47
C LYS A 48 19.74 -6.32 -6.42
N THR A 49 19.17 -6.87 -7.47
CA THR A 49 18.67 -8.26 -7.49
C THR A 49 19.45 -9.20 -8.38
N LYS A 50 20.26 -8.70 -9.33
CA LYS A 50 20.87 -9.43 -10.46
C LYS A 50 19.84 -10.11 -11.39
N ASN A 51 18.61 -9.62 -11.42
CA ASN A 51 17.56 -10.13 -12.30
C ASN A 51 17.01 -8.99 -13.17
N ASP A 52 16.50 -9.33 -14.34
CA ASP A 52 15.80 -8.38 -15.20
C ASP A 52 14.36 -8.15 -14.74
N PHE A 53 13.94 -6.89 -14.73
CA PHE A 53 12.60 -6.53 -14.25
C PHE A 53 11.46 -7.11 -15.10
N TYR A 54 11.66 -7.24 -16.42
CA TYR A 54 10.67 -7.83 -17.32
C TYR A 54 10.42 -9.31 -17.03
N TYR A 55 11.45 -10.03 -16.60
CA TYR A 55 11.40 -11.46 -16.24
C TYR A 55 11.27 -11.69 -14.73
N ARG A 56 10.70 -10.72 -13.99
CA ARG A 56 10.50 -10.82 -12.52
C ARG A 56 9.65 -12.01 -12.07
N HIS A 57 8.89 -12.65 -12.97
CA HIS A 57 8.10 -13.85 -12.67
C HIS A 57 8.97 -15.12 -12.57
N THR A 58 10.14 -15.15 -13.19
CA THR A 58 11.16 -16.21 -13.08
C THR A 58 12.34 -15.75 -12.22
N PHE A 59 12.04 -15.16 -11.07
CA PHE A 59 13.05 -14.57 -10.19
C PHE A 59 13.98 -15.62 -9.56
N THR A 60 15.29 -15.39 -9.61
CA THR A 60 16.29 -16.23 -8.94
C THR A 60 17.02 -15.45 -7.85
N LYS A 61 16.99 -15.95 -6.62
CA LYS A 61 17.68 -15.32 -5.49
C LYS A 61 19.19 -15.55 -5.57
N TYR A 62 19.96 -14.46 -5.53
CA TYR A 62 21.43 -14.53 -5.44
C TYR A 62 21.95 -14.21 -4.03
N PRO A 63 23.01 -14.91 -3.55
CA PRO A 63 23.68 -14.57 -2.29
C PRO A 63 24.20 -13.12 -2.29
N GLY A 64 24.02 -12.42 -1.16
CA GLY A 64 24.44 -11.02 -0.99
C GLY A 64 23.64 -9.98 -1.79
N LYS A 65 22.59 -10.38 -2.51
CA LYS A 65 21.67 -9.49 -3.25
C LYS A 65 20.28 -9.46 -2.62
N TYR A 66 19.46 -8.50 -3.03
CA TYR A 66 18.08 -8.39 -2.54
C TYR A 66 17.22 -9.55 -3.06
N ASP A 67 16.21 -9.91 -2.28
CA ASP A 67 15.11 -10.76 -2.72
C ASP A 67 13.98 -9.92 -3.30
N TYR A 68 13.12 -10.52 -4.11
CA TYR A 68 11.94 -9.86 -4.66
C TYR A 68 10.70 -10.34 -3.92
N VAL A 69 10.06 -9.42 -3.20
CA VAL A 69 8.76 -9.65 -2.58
C VAL A 69 7.71 -9.08 -3.52
N GLN A 70 6.77 -9.92 -3.97
CA GLN A 70 5.62 -9.47 -4.73
C GLN A 70 4.66 -8.75 -3.80
N LEU A 71 4.39 -7.48 -4.08
CA LEU A 71 3.36 -6.71 -3.41
C LEU A 71 2.18 -6.52 -4.36
N ASP A 72 1.00 -6.84 -3.88
CA ASP A 72 -0.24 -6.59 -4.60
C ASP A 72 -0.68 -5.14 -4.32
N TYR A 73 -0.13 -4.20 -5.08
CA TYR A 73 -0.58 -2.81 -5.11
C TYR A 73 -1.91 -2.67 -5.85
N ASN A 74 -2.92 -3.48 -5.52
CA ASN A 74 -4.23 -3.36 -6.15
C ASN A 74 -4.94 -2.14 -5.54
N PRO A 75 -5.05 -1.00 -6.26
CA PRO A 75 -5.80 0.14 -5.76
C PRO A 75 -7.28 -0.23 -5.62
N SER A 76 -7.77 -1.23 -6.35
CA SER A 76 -9.12 -1.73 -6.20
C SER A 76 -9.37 -2.52 -4.90
N ALA A 77 -8.34 -2.87 -4.13
CA ALA A 77 -8.47 -3.49 -2.82
C ALA A 77 -8.20 -2.45 -1.73
N SER A 78 -7.09 -1.71 -1.83
CA SER A 78 -6.70 -0.69 -0.85
C SER A 78 -7.47 0.63 -1.00
N ASP A 79 -7.69 1.14 -2.23
CA ASP A 79 -8.53 2.32 -2.46
C ASP A 79 -10.01 1.98 -2.46
N LYS A 80 -10.46 0.74 -2.68
CA LYS A 80 -11.85 0.40 -2.33
C LYS A 80 -12.04 0.38 -0.82
N LEU A 81 -11.04 0.02 -0.04
CA LEU A 81 -11.10 0.17 1.42
C LEU A 81 -11.00 1.64 1.82
N ASP A 82 -10.14 2.46 1.20
CA ASP A 82 -9.98 3.88 1.55
C ASP A 82 -11.02 4.84 0.95
N GLU A 83 -11.54 4.59 -0.26
CA GLU A 83 -12.71 5.30 -0.81
C GLU A 83 -13.99 4.78 -0.18
N ASN A 84 -14.15 3.48 0.13
CA ASN A 84 -15.29 3.07 0.95
C ASN A 84 -15.14 3.55 2.37
N ASN A 85 -13.94 3.64 2.95
CA ASN A 85 -13.75 4.23 4.28
C ASN A 85 -13.94 5.74 4.25
N LYS A 86 -13.48 6.48 3.24
CA LYS A 86 -13.73 7.93 3.11
C LYS A 86 -15.16 8.25 2.71
N LYS A 87 -15.79 7.46 1.85
CA LYS A 87 -17.23 7.56 1.58
C LYS A 87 -18.03 7.10 2.79
N GLN A 88 -17.67 6.03 3.50
CA GLN A 88 -18.32 5.64 4.75
C GLN A 88 -18.04 6.64 5.86
N LEU A 89 -16.88 7.28 5.95
CA LEU A 89 -16.56 8.32 6.94
C LEU A 89 -17.27 9.63 6.59
N ALA A 90 -17.32 10.03 5.33
CA ALA A 90 -18.12 11.18 4.86
C ALA A 90 -19.62 10.90 4.96
N THR A 91 -20.06 9.67 4.71
CA THR A 91 -21.45 9.23 4.91
C THR A 91 -21.74 9.07 6.40
N VAL A 92 -20.79 8.69 7.26
CA VAL A 92 -20.95 8.61 8.73
C VAL A 92 -20.90 10.00 9.36
N GLU A 93 -20.14 10.95 8.81
CA GLU A 93 -20.16 12.35 9.21
C GLU A 93 -21.43 13.06 8.73
N GLN A 94 -21.96 12.70 7.55
CA GLN A 94 -23.28 13.11 7.06
C GLN A 94 -24.46 12.33 7.70
N LEU A 95 -24.22 11.14 8.24
CA LEU A 95 -25.19 10.34 9.01
C LEU A 95 -25.08 10.59 10.51
N LYS A 96 -24.08 11.34 11.01
CA LYS A 96 -24.11 11.86 12.38
C LYS A 96 -25.23 12.90 12.58
N SER A 97 -25.78 13.44 11.48
CA SER A 97 -26.93 14.35 11.49
C SER A 97 -28.27 13.67 11.15
N LEU A 98 -28.27 12.36 10.81
CA LEU A 98 -29.46 11.56 10.56
C LEU A 98 -29.55 10.44 11.61
N PRO A 99 -30.74 10.10 12.12
CA PRO A 99 -30.86 8.97 13.04
C PRO A 99 -30.39 7.68 12.34
N LEU A 100 -29.37 7.04 12.89
CA LEU A 100 -28.90 5.73 12.43
C LEU A 100 -30.10 4.78 12.34
N PRO A 101 -30.28 4.05 11.22
CA PRO A 101 -31.36 3.08 11.12
C PRO A 101 -31.21 2.06 12.25
N GLU A 102 -32.30 1.82 12.99
CA GLU A 102 -32.27 0.88 14.11
C GLU A 102 -31.84 -0.51 13.64
N CYS A 103 -30.77 -1.02 14.26
CA CYS A 103 -30.28 -2.35 13.97
C CYS A 103 -31.31 -3.38 14.47
N LYS A 104 -31.93 -4.10 13.53
CA LYS A 104 -32.96 -5.13 13.80
C LYS A 104 -32.42 -6.44 14.39
N LEU A 105 -31.10 -6.53 14.61
CA LEU A 105 -30.45 -7.74 15.12
C LEU A 105 -30.51 -7.81 16.66
N ASP A 106 -30.47 -9.02 17.22
CA ASP A 106 -30.37 -9.24 18.67
C ASP A 106 -29.11 -8.56 19.23
N LYS A 107 -29.22 -7.97 20.42
CA LYS A 107 -28.13 -7.22 21.05
C LYS A 107 -26.86 -8.06 21.24
N ARG A 108 -26.98 -9.37 21.42
CA ARG A 108 -25.84 -10.30 21.49
C ARG A 108 -25.11 -10.40 20.16
N ILE A 109 -25.83 -10.41 19.04
CA ILE A 109 -25.27 -10.46 17.69
C ILE A 109 -24.60 -9.13 17.35
N GLN A 110 -25.20 -8.00 17.72
CA GLN A 110 -24.60 -6.68 17.54
C GLN A 110 -23.25 -6.57 18.28
N ASN A 111 -23.22 -7.00 19.55
CA ASN A 111 -21.99 -7.00 20.35
C ASN A 111 -20.92 -7.93 19.75
N LEU A 112 -21.31 -9.11 19.26
CA LEU A 112 -20.38 -10.03 18.61
C LEU A 112 -19.77 -9.41 17.35
N ILE A 113 -20.61 -8.85 16.46
CA ILE A 113 -20.15 -8.20 15.23
C ILE A 113 -19.23 -7.02 15.55
N GLN A 114 -19.59 -6.20 16.54
CA GLN A 114 -18.75 -5.08 16.97
C GLN A 114 -17.40 -5.55 17.51
N LEU A 115 -17.34 -6.70 18.19
CA LEU A 115 -16.10 -7.28 18.68
C LEU A 115 -15.24 -7.83 17.54
N ILE A 116 -15.81 -8.64 16.65
CA ILE A 116 -15.04 -9.31 15.58
C ILE A 116 -14.69 -8.37 14.42
N CYS A 117 -15.44 -7.30 14.18
CA CYS A 117 -15.20 -6.34 13.09
C CYS A 117 -14.55 -5.04 13.58
N ASN A 118 -13.90 -5.06 14.76
CA ASN A 118 -13.19 -3.89 15.26
C ASN A 118 -11.83 -3.76 14.56
N ILE A 119 -11.78 -2.90 13.54
CA ILE A 119 -10.56 -2.62 12.76
C ILE A 119 -9.41 -2.17 13.66
N ARG A 120 -9.67 -1.36 14.71
CA ARG A 120 -8.62 -0.89 15.62
C ARG A 120 -8.02 -2.03 16.43
N ALA A 121 -8.85 -2.96 16.92
CA ALA A 121 -8.35 -4.12 17.65
C ALA A 121 -7.52 -5.05 16.75
N MET A 122 -7.88 -5.16 15.45
CA MET A 122 -7.07 -5.89 14.47
C MET A 122 -5.73 -5.18 14.19
N GLU A 123 -5.74 -3.86 14.02
CA GLU A 123 -4.52 -3.06 13.83
C GLU A 123 -3.57 -3.17 15.03
N GLU A 124 -4.10 -3.11 16.25
CA GLU A 124 -3.34 -3.28 17.50
C GLU A 124 -2.73 -4.69 17.60
N ALA A 125 -3.50 -5.74 17.31
CA ALA A 125 -3.00 -7.11 17.30
C ALA A 125 -1.91 -7.34 16.24
N LEU A 126 -2.06 -6.78 15.04
CA LEU A 126 -1.04 -6.84 13.99
C LEU A 126 0.25 -6.11 14.40
N LEU A 127 0.10 -4.97 15.09
CA LEU A 127 1.22 -4.19 15.60
C LEU A 127 1.98 -4.95 16.71
N GLU A 128 1.27 -5.66 17.60
CA GLU A 128 1.87 -6.56 18.59
C GLU A 128 2.65 -7.71 17.94
N MET A 129 2.14 -8.24 16.82
CA MET A 129 2.84 -9.23 15.99
C MET A 129 4.00 -8.64 15.17
N LYS A 130 4.37 -7.37 15.40
CA LYS A 130 5.43 -6.62 14.68
C LYS A 130 5.17 -6.48 13.18
N PHE A 131 3.90 -6.58 12.76
CA PHE A 131 3.48 -6.33 11.41
C PHE A 131 2.99 -4.88 11.27
N ASP A 132 3.65 -4.10 10.42
CA ASP A 132 3.30 -2.68 10.21
C ASP A 132 2.12 -2.60 9.22
N ALA A 133 0.89 -2.76 9.74
CA ALA A 133 -0.35 -2.69 8.97
C ALA A 133 -0.55 -1.35 8.24
N ARG A 134 0.13 -0.27 8.67
CA ARG A 134 0.10 1.03 7.96
C ARG A 134 0.94 1.04 6.69
N LYS A 135 1.97 0.20 6.62
CA LYS A 135 2.84 0.05 5.44
C LYS A 135 2.43 -1.09 4.52
N ASN A 136 1.68 -2.06 5.06
CA ASN A 136 1.02 -3.12 4.32
C ASN A 136 -0.44 -3.19 4.78
N PRO A 137 -1.28 -2.22 4.39
CA PRO A 137 -2.72 -2.33 4.63
C PRO A 137 -3.25 -3.54 3.85
N LEU A 138 -4.12 -4.32 4.51
CA LEU A 138 -4.87 -5.43 3.91
C LEU A 138 -5.87 -4.92 2.88
#